data_AF-A0AAV7NJ23-F1
#
_entry.id   AF-A0AAV7NJ23-F1
#
_cell.length_a   1.000
_cell.length_b   1.000
_cell.length_c   1.000
_cell.angle_alpha   90.00
_cell.angle_beta   90.00
_cell.angle_gamma   90.00
#
_symmetry.space_group_name_H-M   'P 1'
#
loop_
_entity.id
_entity.type
_entity.pdbx_description
1 polymer ?
#
loop_
_entity_poly.entity_id
_entity_poly.type
_entity_poly.pdbx_seq_one_letter_code
_entity_poly.pdbx_strand_id
1 'polypeptide(L)'
;MGNRRLQGSFKRSRQISPHEFIHELKSGAADDRLVSCLESLRVSLTSNPVSWVENFGHEGLGLLLDILEKLVEGKHHDKIERRIQHRVIQCLKASMNNKYGLERIIGEERSLSLLAKAMDPRQPNMMTDVVKLVSAICIVGEENILEKVLEAITTAAEDRTIERFSPIVEGLHNNGVQLQVACMQLINALVTSPDDLDFRLHIRNEFMRCGLKEILPQLKLIKNDALDIQLRVFEEHKEEDMIEFAHRLEDIRSEVEYPFPVR
;
A
#
# COMPACT_ATOMS: atom_id res chain seq x y z
N MET A 1 -3.36 -18.11 -62.89
CA MET A 1 -2.10 -18.47 -62.20
C MET A 1 -1.67 -17.24 -61.41
N GLY A 2 -2.01 -17.05 -60.14
CA GLY A 2 -1.74 -17.92 -59.00
C GLY A 2 -0.83 -17.12 -58.06
N ASN A 3 -1.44 -16.23 -57.28
CA ASN A 3 -0.80 -15.19 -56.46
C ASN A 3 0.21 -15.78 -55.44
N ARG A 4 1.41 -15.17 -55.36
CA ARG A 4 2.45 -15.49 -54.38
C ARG A 4 1.94 -15.19 -52.97
N ARG A 5 1.80 -16.22 -52.14
CA ARG A 5 1.65 -16.06 -50.68
C ARG A 5 3.02 -15.75 -50.08
N LEU A 6 3.26 -14.48 -49.74
CA LEU A 6 4.25 -14.11 -48.76
C LEU A 6 3.69 -14.48 -47.37
N GLN A 7 4.14 -15.60 -46.82
CA GLN A 7 4.02 -15.84 -45.39
C GLN A 7 4.94 -14.84 -44.69
N GLY A 8 4.37 -13.73 -44.23
CA GLY A 8 4.98 -12.89 -43.22
C GLY A 8 5.11 -13.71 -41.95
N SER A 9 6.33 -14.18 -41.68
CA SER A 9 6.71 -14.74 -40.39
C SER A 9 6.57 -13.64 -39.35
N PHE A 10 5.45 -13.62 -38.63
CA PHE A 10 5.35 -12.88 -37.38
C PHE A 10 6.39 -13.49 -36.44
N LYS A 11 7.53 -12.81 -36.28
CA LYS A 11 8.44 -13.03 -35.15
C LYS A 11 7.62 -12.76 -33.89
N ARG A 12 7.01 -13.80 -33.30
CA ARG A 12 6.57 -13.77 -31.91
C ARG A 12 7.80 -13.42 -31.09
N SER A 13 7.84 -12.21 -30.54
CA SER A 13 8.79 -11.84 -29.50
C SER A 13 8.81 -12.98 -28.48
N ARG A 14 9.96 -13.63 -28.32
CA ARG A 14 10.13 -14.76 -27.40
C ARG A 14 9.66 -14.30 -26.02
N GLN A 15 8.54 -14.85 -25.56
CA GLN A 15 7.96 -14.52 -24.26
C GLN A 15 8.88 -15.12 -23.20
N ILE A 16 9.49 -14.26 -22.38
CA ILE A 16 10.42 -14.67 -21.33
C ILE A 16 9.65 -15.51 -20.32
N SER A 17 10.19 -16.67 -19.97
CA SER A 17 9.54 -17.59 -19.02
C SER A 17 9.70 -17.10 -17.57
N PRO A 18 8.81 -17.49 -16.64
CA PRO A 18 8.98 -17.17 -15.21
C PRO A 18 10.35 -17.59 -14.66
N HIS A 19 10.86 -18.75 -15.08
CA HIS A 19 12.16 -19.28 -14.64
C HIS A 19 13.35 -18.47 -15.15
N GLU A 20 13.27 -17.91 -16.36
CA GLU A 20 14.30 -17.00 -16.88
C GLU A 20 14.36 -15.72 -16.03
N PHE A 21 13.21 -15.18 -15.60
CA PHE A 21 13.18 -14.05 -14.67
C PHE A 21 13.76 -14.41 -13.31
N ILE A 22 13.38 -15.56 -12.74
CA ILE A 22 13.91 -16.04 -11.45
C ILE A 22 15.43 -16.17 -11.49
N HIS A 23 15.98 -16.73 -12.58
CA HIS A 23 17.42 -16.83 -12.76
C HIS A 23 18.10 -15.46 -12.77
N GLU A 24 17.53 -14.48 -13.48
CA GLU A 24 18.09 -13.13 -13.53
C GLU A 24 18.01 -12.41 -12.16
N LEU A 25 16.90 -12.57 -11.43
CA LEU A 25 16.74 -12.00 -10.08
C LEU A 25 17.77 -12.56 -9.08
N LYS A 26 18.20 -13.82 -9.25
CA LYS A 26 19.25 -14.45 -8.43
C LYS A 26 20.66 -13.92 -8.69
N SER A 27 20.89 -13.25 -9.81
CA SER A 27 22.22 -12.71 -10.15
C SER A 27 22.73 -11.70 -9.11
N GLY A 28 21.82 -11.03 -8.40
CA GLY A 28 22.12 -10.13 -7.28
C GLY A 28 22.80 -8.81 -7.66
N ALA A 29 22.99 -8.52 -8.95
CA ALA A 29 23.59 -7.27 -9.40
C ALA A 29 22.56 -6.13 -9.41
N ALA A 30 22.84 -5.06 -8.65
CA ALA A 30 22.05 -3.83 -8.69
C ALA A 30 22.51 -2.93 -9.85
N ASP A 31 22.11 -3.27 -11.07
CA ASP A 31 22.52 -2.57 -12.30
C ASP A 31 21.33 -2.25 -13.25
N ASP A 32 21.61 -1.62 -14.39
CA ASP A 32 20.57 -1.26 -15.37
C ASP A 32 19.96 -2.48 -16.06
N ARG A 33 20.64 -3.64 -16.02
CA ARG A 33 20.08 -4.91 -16.51
C ARG A 33 18.97 -5.38 -15.59
N LEU A 34 19.18 -5.32 -14.27
CA LEU A 34 18.13 -5.62 -13.30
C LEU A 34 16.93 -4.68 -13.45
N VAL A 35 17.17 -3.38 -13.68
CA VAL A 35 16.06 -2.44 -13.95
C VAL A 35 15.25 -2.85 -15.18
N SER A 36 15.93 -3.19 -16.28
CA SER A 36 15.28 -3.62 -17.53
C SER A 36 14.55 -4.97 -17.39
N CYS A 37 15.12 -5.87 -16.60
CA CYS A 37 14.53 -7.15 -16.23
C CYS A 37 13.22 -6.93 -15.45
N LEU A 38 13.23 -6.11 -14.41
CA LEU A 38 12.05 -5.80 -13.62
C LEU A 38 10.96 -5.07 -14.42
N GLU A 39 11.33 -4.19 -15.35
CA GLU A 39 10.38 -3.56 -16.28
C GLU A 39 9.67 -4.60 -17.16
N SER A 40 10.41 -5.56 -17.68
CA SER A 40 9.88 -6.66 -18.50
C SER A 40 9.05 -7.65 -17.66
N LEU A 41 9.47 -7.90 -16.43
CA LEU A 41 8.76 -8.75 -15.47
C LEU A 41 7.42 -8.12 -15.09
N ARG A 42 7.37 -6.83 -14.79
CA ARG A 42 6.12 -6.10 -14.50
C ARG A 42 5.10 -6.25 -15.63
N VAL A 43 5.55 -6.08 -16.88
CA VAL A 43 4.68 -6.28 -18.05
C VAL A 43 4.16 -7.71 -18.10
N SER A 44 5.05 -8.69 -17.92
CA SER A 44 4.68 -10.12 -17.92
C SER A 44 3.69 -10.49 -16.83
N LEU A 45 3.87 -9.98 -15.61
CA LEU A 45 2.94 -10.17 -14.49
C LEU A 45 1.56 -9.57 -14.74
N THR A 46 1.48 -8.51 -15.57
CA THR A 46 0.22 -7.82 -15.88
C THR A 46 -0.50 -8.41 -17.09
N SER A 47 0.25 -8.85 -18.12
CA SER A 47 -0.31 -9.25 -19.41
C SER A 47 -0.59 -10.75 -19.55
N ASN A 48 0.01 -11.58 -18.70
CA ASN A 48 -0.11 -13.04 -18.77
C ASN A 48 -1.24 -13.56 -17.87
N PRO A 49 -1.77 -14.77 -18.12
CA PRO A 49 -2.80 -15.36 -17.27
C PRO A 49 -2.30 -15.58 -15.84
N VAL A 50 -3.22 -15.74 -14.88
CA VAL A 50 -2.91 -16.01 -13.47
C VAL A 50 -2.00 -17.23 -13.30
N SER A 51 -2.14 -18.26 -14.15
CA SER A 51 -1.24 -19.43 -14.14
C SER A 51 0.23 -19.08 -14.40
N TRP A 52 0.52 -17.99 -15.10
CA TRP A 52 1.89 -17.49 -15.24
C TRP A 52 2.41 -16.93 -13.92
N VAL A 53 1.58 -16.18 -13.19
CA VAL A 53 1.90 -15.64 -11.86
C VAL A 53 2.07 -16.77 -10.85
N GLU A 54 1.26 -17.83 -10.92
CA GLU A 54 1.42 -19.04 -10.12
C GLU A 54 2.74 -19.76 -10.38
N ASN A 55 3.19 -19.81 -11.64
CA ASN A 55 4.48 -20.40 -12.01
C ASN A 55 5.68 -19.53 -11.59
N PHE A 56 5.52 -18.20 -11.58
CA PHE A 56 6.52 -17.31 -10.95
C PHE A 56 6.55 -17.52 -9.44
N GLY A 57 5.35 -17.64 -8.86
CA GLY A 57 5.07 -18.28 -7.60
C GLY A 57 5.81 -17.72 -6.39
N HIS A 58 5.92 -18.57 -5.37
CA HIS A 58 6.62 -18.26 -4.13
C HIS A 58 8.08 -17.85 -4.36
N GLU A 59 8.81 -18.58 -5.20
CA GLU A 59 10.24 -18.33 -5.42
C GLU A 59 10.47 -16.93 -6.02
N GLY A 60 9.74 -16.58 -7.08
CA GLY A 60 9.89 -15.29 -7.74
C GLY A 60 9.47 -14.12 -6.86
N LEU A 61 8.33 -14.25 -6.16
CA LEU A 61 7.85 -13.21 -5.25
C LEU A 61 8.76 -13.06 -4.02
N GLY A 62 9.27 -14.17 -3.48
CA GLY A 62 10.26 -14.18 -2.41
C GLY A 62 11.54 -13.42 -2.79
N LEU A 63 12.05 -13.65 -4.01
CA LEU A 63 13.22 -12.92 -4.53
C LEU A 63 12.95 -11.42 -4.71
N LEU A 64 11.75 -11.02 -5.11
CA LEU A 64 11.38 -9.60 -5.15
C LEU A 64 11.39 -8.98 -3.75
N LEU A 65 10.89 -9.69 -2.74
CA LEU A 65 10.95 -9.25 -1.34
C LEU A 65 12.38 -9.21 -0.81
N ASP A 66 13.23 -10.18 -1.15
CA ASP A 66 14.66 -10.18 -0.80
C ASP A 66 15.39 -8.95 -1.36
N ILE A 67 15.10 -8.59 -2.62
CA ILE A 67 15.67 -7.40 -3.25
C ILE A 67 15.14 -6.15 -2.55
N LEU A 68 13.83 -6.09 -2.26
CA LEU A 68 13.24 -4.95 -1.55
C LEU A 68 13.84 -4.77 -0.15
N GLU A 69 14.02 -5.84 0.60
CA GLU A 69 14.61 -5.84 1.94
C GLU A 69 16.02 -5.25 1.93
N LYS A 70 16.90 -5.79 1.07
CA LYS A 70 18.26 -5.25 0.89
C LYS A 70 18.27 -3.77 0.54
N LEU A 71 17.36 -3.34 -0.33
CA LEU A 71 17.27 -1.95 -0.77
C LEU A 71 16.67 -1.04 0.29
N VAL A 72 15.79 -1.51 1.16
CA VAL A 72 15.17 -0.71 2.21
C VAL A 72 16.08 -0.57 3.43
N GLU A 73 16.87 -1.60 3.74
CA GLU A 73 17.83 -1.61 4.85
C GLU A 73 19.16 -0.90 4.52
N GLY A 74 19.41 -0.63 3.24
CA GLY A 74 20.58 0.13 2.80
C GLY A 74 20.63 1.53 3.40
N LYS A 75 21.79 1.97 3.89
CA LYS A 75 21.97 3.32 4.47
C LYS A 75 22.10 4.42 3.41
N HIS A 76 22.57 4.07 2.23
CA HIS A 76 22.73 4.97 1.11
C HIS A 76 22.11 4.32 -0.11
N HIS A 77 21.15 5.01 -0.72
CA HIS A 77 20.62 4.60 -2.02
C HIS A 77 21.17 5.52 -3.07
N ASP A 78 21.86 4.96 -4.05
CA ASP A 78 22.18 5.68 -5.26
C ASP A 78 20.93 5.84 -6.16
N LYS A 79 21.12 6.43 -7.34
CA LYS A 79 20.01 6.64 -8.28
C LYS A 79 19.47 5.32 -8.85
N ILE A 80 20.31 4.30 -9.00
CA ILE A 80 19.89 3.04 -9.60
C ILE A 80 19.13 2.18 -8.59
N GLU A 81 19.56 2.15 -7.34
CA GLU A 81 18.88 1.45 -6.25
C GLU A 81 17.47 1.97 -6.03
N ARG A 82 17.26 3.30 -6.05
CA ARG A 82 15.91 3.90 -6.01
C ARG A 82 15.03 3.48 -7.20
N ARG A 83 15.61 3.38 -8.40
CA ARG A 83 14.87 2.89 -9.58
C ARG A 83 14.51 1.43 -9.43
N ILE A 84 15.43 0.59 -8.98
CA ILE A 84 15.21 -0.84 -8.73
C ILE A 84 14.10 -0.99 -7.68
N GLN A 85 14.18 -0.26 -6.56
CA GLN A 85 13.18 -0.29 -5.49
C GLN A 85 11.78 0.00 -6.03
N HIS A 86 11.62 1.09 -6.80
CA HIS A 86 10.31 1.41 -7.40
C HIS A 86 9.85 0.33 -8.39
N ARG A 87 10.75 -0.23 -9.20
CA ARG A 87 10.40 -1.32 -10.12
C ARG A 87 9.96 -2.59 -9.41
N VAL A 88 10.59 -2.94 -8.29
CA VAL A 88 10.16 -4.06 -7.44
C VAL A 88 8.75 -3.81 -6.90
N ILE A 89 8.47 -2.62 -6.35
CA ILE A 89 7.11 -2.25 -5.89
C ILE A 89 6.09 -2.39 -7.04
N GLN A 90 6.44 -1.99 -8.26
CA GLN A 90 5.55 -2.14 -9.41
C GLN A 90 5.32 -3.61 -9.81
N CYS A 91 6.33 -4.48 -9.66
CA CYS A 91 6.16 -5.92 -9.86
C CYS A 91 5.25 -6.53 -8.77
N LEU A 92 5.44 -6.17 -7.50
CA LEU A 92 4.55 -6.62 -6.41
C LEU A 92 3.11 -6.18 -6.68
N LYS A 93 2.90 -4.92 -7.07
CA LYS A 93 1.60 -4.39 -7.46
C LYS A 93 0.94 -5.16 -8.60
N ALA A 94 1.69 -5.46 -9.66
CA ALA A 94 1.19 -6.27 -10.77
C ALA A 94 0.78 -7.68 -10.31
N SER A 95 1.58 -8.27 -9.42
CA SER A 95 1.33 -9.60 -8.87
C SER A 95 0.08 -9.66 -7.99
N MET A 96 -0.17 -8.63 -7.19
CA MET A 96 -1.32 -8.54 -6.27
C MET A 96 -2.66 -8.27 -6.98
N ASN A 97 -2.67 -8.05 -8.29
CA ASN A 97 -3.89 -7.77 -9.05
C ASN A 97 -4.76 -9.04 -9.31
N ASN A 98 -4.45 -10.15 -8.64
CA ASN A 98 -5.21 -11.38 -8.62
C ASN A 98 -5.14 -12.00 -7.22
N LYS A 99 -6.12 -12.85 -6.89
CA LYS A 99 -6.25 -13.47 -5.56
C LYS A 99 -4.97 -14.22 -5.13
N TYR A 100 -4.41 -15.04 -6.01
CA TYR A 100 -3.21 -15.83 -5.71
C TYR A 100 -2.02 -14.96 -5.28
N GLY A 101 -1.68 -13.93 -6.08
CA GLY A 101 -0.53 -13.08 -5.77
C GLY A 101 -0.76 -12.20 -4.54
N LEU A 102 -1.99 -11.77 -4.29
CA LEU A 102 -2.37 -11.04 -3.08
C LEU A 102 -2.19 -11.91 -1.82
N GLU A 103 -2.80 -13.09 -1.79
CA GLU A 103 -2.69 -14.04 -0.68
C GLU A 103 -1.24 -14.46 -0.44
N ARG A 104 -0.47 -14.66 -1.52
CA ARG A 104 0.95 -15.00 -1.41
C ARG A 104 1.76 -13.91 -0.74
N ILE A 105 1.60 -12.65 -1.15
CA ILE A 105 2.35 -11.54 -0.58
C ILE A 105 1.94 -11.29 0.86
N ILE A 106 0.63 -11.31 1.17
CA ILE A 106 0.14 -11.15 2.55
C ILE A 106 0.61 -12.30 3.46
N GLY A 107 0.74 -13.51 2.91
CA GLY A 107 1.23 -14.68 3.63
C GLY A 107 2.73 -14.66 3.96
N GLU A 108 3.51 -13.76 3.36
CA GLU A 108 4.93 -13.57 3.70
C GLU A 108 5.07 -12.65 4.92
N GLU A 109 5.65 -13.17 6.00
CA GLU A 109 5.74 -12.50 7.32
C GLU A 109 6.33 -11.07 7.25
N ARG A 110 7.40 -10.89 6.47
CA ARG A 110 8.09 -9.60 6.33
C ARG A 110 7.43 -8.62 5.36
N SER A 111 6.44 -9.03 4.57
CA SER A 111 5.93 -8.22 3.45
C SER A 111 5.36 -6.87 3.90
N LEU A 112 4.55 -6.87 4.96
CA LEU A 112 3.93 -5.64 5.49
C LEU A 112 4.98 -4.69 6.06
N SER A 113 5.98 -5.23 6.79
CA SER A 113 7.11 -4.45 7.30
C SER A 113 7.90 -3.80 6.16
N LEU A 114 8.20 -4.55 5.09
CA LEU A 114 8.89 -4.01 3.92
C LEU A 114 8.08 -2.94 3.19
N LEU A 115 6.76 -3.13 3.04
CA LEU A 115 5.88 -2.12 2.45
C LEU A 115 5.78 -0.87 3.32
N ALA A 116 5.65 -1.01 4.64
CA ALA A 116 5.65 0.12 5.57
C ALA A 116 6.96 0.91 5.49
N LYS A 117 8.10 0.22 5.50
CA LYS A 117 9.41 0.84 5.28
C LYS A 117 9.57 1.41 3.86
N ALA A 118 8.85 0.96 2.86
CA ALA A 118 8.88 1.56 1.52
C ALA A 118 8.06 2.87 1.41
N MET A 119 7.29 3.25 2.44
CA MET A 119 6.60 4.54 2.50
C MET A 119 7.62 5.67 2.76
N ASP A 120 8.04 6.33 1.69
CA ASP A 120 9.01 7.44 1.72
C ASP A 120 8.49 8.66 0.93
N PRO A 121 8.10 9.76 1.61
CA PRO A 121 7.62 10.98 0.96
C PRO A 121 8.61 11.62 -0.02
N ARG A 122 9.90 11.31 0.10
CA ARG A 122 10.96 11.78 -0.82
C ARG A 122 10.89 11.07 -2.18
N GLN A 123 10.16 9.96 -2.27
CA GLN A 123 9.94 9.17 -3.48
C GLN A 123 8.44 9.08 -3.82
N PRO A 124 7.79 10.21 -4.18
CA PRO A 124 6.32 10.32 -4.19
C PRO A 124 5.61 9.32 -5.10
N ASN A 125 6.18 9.02 -6.28
CA ASN A 125 5.60 8.05 -7.20
C ASN A 125 5.63 6.61 -6.65
N MET A 126 6.74 6.24 -6.01
CA MET A 126 6.88 4.93 -5.37
C MET A 126 5.98 4.84 -4.14
N MET A 127 6.00 5.86 -3.29
CA MET A 127 5.11 5.94 -2.13
C MET A 127 3.64 5.84 -2.53
N THR A 128 3.22 6.49 -3.62
CA THR A 128 1.85 6.38 -4.16
C THR A 128 1.48 4.93 -4.47
N ASP A 129 2.40 4.17 -5.08
CA ASP A 129 2.17 2.75 -5.35
C ASP A 129 2.11 1.94 -4.05
N VAL A 130 3.03 2.17 -3.11
CA VAL A 130 3.08 1.49 -1.80
C VAL A 130 1.81 1.73 -0.98
N VAL A 131 1.40 2.98 -0.78
CA VAL A 131 0.22 3.28 0.05
C VAL A 131 -1.07 2.75 -0.58
N LYS A 132 -1.16 2.66 -1.92
CA LYS A 132 -2.28 1.99 -2.60
C LYS A 132 -2.30 0.49 -2.35
N LEU A 133 -1.14 -0.17 -2.32
CA LEU A 133 -1.07 -1.58 -1.96
C LEU A 133 -1.51 -1.81 -0.52
N VAL A 134 -0.98 -1.02 0.42
CA VAL A 134 -1.35 -1.15 1.83
C VAL A 134 -2.84 -0.83 2.05
N SER A 135 -3.39 0.18 1.36
CA SER A 135 -4.83 0.46 1.40
C SER A 135 -5.66 -0.73 0.92
N ALA A 136 -5.26 -1.36 -0.20
CA ALA A 136 -5.95 -2.53 -0.72
C ALA A 136 -5.85 -3.73 0.25
N ILE A 137 -4.71 -3.92 0.89
CA ILE A 137 -4.52 -4.95 1.94
C ILE A 137 -5.43 -4.69 3.13
N CYS A 138 -5.53 -3.44 3.61
CA CYS A 138 -6.43 -3.08 4.72
C CYS A 138 -7.90 -3.36 4.40
N ILE A 139 -8.32 -3.15 3.14
CA ILE A 139 -9.73 -3.30 2.72
C ILE A 139 -10.09 -4.76 2.43
N VAL A 140 -9.19 -5.51 1.80
CA VAL A 140 -9.47 -6.88 1.33
C VAL A 140 -8.99 -7.95 2.31
N GLY A 141 -8.02 -7.64 3.14
CA GLY A 141 -7.45 -8.61 4.06
C GLY A 141 -8.46 -9.08 5.10
N GLU A 142 -8.29 -10.34 5.51
CA GLU A 142 -9.12 -10.99 6.51
C GLU A 142 -8.49 -10.84 7.90
N GLU A 143 -9.24 -11.21 8.95
CA GLU A 143 -8.85 -11.29 10.37
C GLU A 143 -7.48 -10.71 10.80
N ASN A 144 -7.51 -9.66 11.62
CA ASN A 144 -6.33 -8.99 12.21
C ASN A 144 -5.35 -8.37 11.21
N ILE A 145 -5.67 -8.32 9.91
CA ILE A 145 -4.78 -7.67 8.92
C ILE A 145 -4.49 -6.22 9.26
N LEU A 146 -5.49 -5.50 9.79
CA LEU A 146 -5.35 -4.09 10.13
C LEU A 146 -4.35 -3.90 11.28
N GLU A 147 -4.43 -4.75 12.31
CA GLU A 147 -3.49 -4.74 13.43
C GLU A 147 -2.06 -5.00 12.95
N LYS A 148 -1.87 -6.01 12.07
CA LYS A 148 -0.57 -6.32 11.47
C LYS A 148 -0.01 -5.16 10.63
N VAL A 149 -0.87 -4.47 9.88
CA VAL A 149 -0.47 -3.28 9.11
C VAL A 149 -0.04 -2.16 10.05
N LEU A 150 -0.80 -1.90 11.11
CA LEU A 150 -0.47 -0.88 12.10
C LEU A 150 0.82 -1.21 12.86
N GLU A 151 1.05 -2.48 13.21
CA GLU A 151 2.29 -2.97 13.82
C GLU A 151 3.49 -2.76 12.88
N ALA A 152 3.34 -3.09 11.60
CA ALA A 152 4.37 -2.87 10.59
C ALA A 152 4.70 -1.38 10.40
N ILE A 153 3.68 -0.50 10.36
CA ILE A 153 3.86 0.95 10.29
C ILE A 153 4.56 1.48 11.55
N THR A 154 4.17 0.97 12.72
CA THR A 154 4.77 1.35 14.01
C THR A 154 6.26 0.96 14.05
N THR A 155 6.58 -0.30 13.75
CA THR A 155 7.96 -0.81 13.72
C THR A 155 8.83 -0.03 12.73
N ALA A 156 8.31 0.23 11.52
CA ALA A 156 9.04 0.98 10.50
C ALA A 156 9.35 2.44 10.93
N ALA A 157 8.50 3.02 11.76
CA ALA A 157 8.67 4.37 12.28
C ALA A 157 9.61 4.42 13.49
N GLU A 158 9.54 3.42 14.37
CA GLU A 158 10.50 3.22 15.47
C GLU A 158 11.93 3.09 14.94
N ASP A 159 12.14 2.30 13.87
CA ASP A 159 13.42 2.17 13.18
C ASP A 159 13.99 3.53 12.68
N ARG A 160 13.09 4.49 12.42
CA ARG A 160 13.42 5.83 11.92
C ARG A 160 13.37 6.91 13.02
N THR A 161 12.97 6.56 14.23
CA THR A 161 12.74 7.49 15.34
C THR A 161 11.77 8.64 14.98
N ILE A 162 10.69 8.31 14.27
CA ILE A 162 9.63 9.25 13.87
C ILE A 162 8.25 8.76 14.36
N GLU A 163 7.27 9.65 14.35
CA GLU A 163 5.87 9.28 14.58
C GLU A 163 5.36 8.38 13.45
N ARG A 164 4.61 7.34 13.79
CA ARG A 164 4.23 6.28 12.84
C ARG A 164 3.40 6.74 11.65
N PHE A 165 2.63 7.80 11.82
CA PHE A 165 1.82 8.39 10.77
C PHE A 165 2.46 9.58 10.04
N SER A 166 3.64 10.05 10.47
CA SER A 166 4.29 11.22 9.86
C SER A 166 4.56 11.02 8.38
N PRO A 167 5.06 9.88 7.89
CA PRO A 167 5.27 9.68 6.45
C PRO A 167 3.98 9.85 5.63
N ILE A 168 2.85 9.32 6.13
CA ILE A 168 1.56 9.39 5.43
C ILE A 168 1.06 10.85 5.39
N VAL A 169 1.16 11.57 6.52
CA VAL A 169 0.76 12.98 6.62
C VAL A 169 1.67 13.89 5.79
N GLU A 170 2.99 13.64 5.77
CA GLU A 170 3.93 14.33 4.88
C GLU A 170 3.59 14.11 3.40
N GLY A 171 3.12 12.92 3.04
CA GLY A 171 2.62 12.63 1.69
C GLY A 171 1.44 13.52 1.28
N LEU A 172 0.58 13.94 2.22
CA LEU A 172 -0.50 14.90 1.97
C LEU A 172 0.01 16.33 1.72
N HIS A 173 1.17 16.69 2.27
CA HIS A 173 1.82 17.98 2.03
C HIS A 173 2.54 18.04 0.67
N ASN A 174 2.64 16.92 -0.05
CA ASN A 174 3.24 16.89 -1.38
C ASN A 174 2.35 17.57 -2.43
N ASN A 175 2.96 18.18 -3.45
CA ASN A 175 2.23 18.83 -4.56
C ASN A 175 1.57 17.83 -5.54
N GLY A 176 1.90 16.54 -5.43
CA GLY A 176 1.35 15.49 -6.29
C GLY A 176 -0.03 15.02 -5.81
N VAL A 177 -1.10 15.49 -6.48
CA VAL A 177 -2.48 15.11 -6.14
C VAL A 177 -2.71 13.59 -6.10
N GLN A 178 -2.01 12.81 -6.91
CA GLN A 178 -2.10 11.35 -6.90
C GLN A 178 -1.62 10.74 -5.57
N LEU A 179 -0.55 11.29 -4.98
CA LEU A 179 -0.06 10.87 -3.67
C LEU A 179 -1.03 11.34 -2.58
N GLN A 180 -1.55 12.57 -2.66
CA GLN A 180 -2.52 13.09 -1.69
C GLN A 180 -3.78 12.23 -1.63
N VAL A 181 -4.34 11.88 -2.78
CA VAL A 181 -5.49 10.94 -2.88
C VAL A 181 -5.14 9.60 -2.26
N ALA A 182 -3.95 9.06 -2.55
CA ALA A 182 -3.55 7.74 -2.09
C ALA A 182 -3.27 7.71 -0.57
N CYS A 183 -2.67 8.76 0.00
CA CYS A 183 -2.51 8.91 1.44
C CYS A 183 -3.86 9.06 2.14
N MET A 184 -4.77 9.88 1.60
CA MET A 184 -6.11 10.04 2.17
C MET A 184 -6.92 8.73 2.11
N GLN A 185 -6.77 7.97 1.03
CA GLN A 185 -7.34 6.62 0.91
C GLN A 185 -6.80 5.66 1.97
N LEU A 186 -5.49 5.67 2.24
CA LEU A 186 -4.90 4.85 3.29
C LEU A 186 -5.40 5.27 4.68
N ILE A 187 -5.49 6.58 4.95
CA ILE A 187 -6.06 7.10 6.20
C ILE A 187 -7.47 6.57 6.39
N ASN A 188 -8.34 6.70 5.37
CA ASN A 188 -9.69 6.14 5.41
C ASN A 188 -9.66 4.64 5.69
N ALA A 189 -8.88 3.86 4.94
CA ALA A 189 -8.77 2.42 5.15
C ALA A 189 -8.29 2.03 6.57
N LEU A 190 -7.56 2.90 7.28
CA LEU A 190 -7.12 2.64 8.65
C LEU A 190 -8.13 3.09 9.71
N VAL A 191 -8.86 4.19 9.49
CA VAL A 191 -9.78 4.77 10.48
C VAL A 191 -11.22 4.28 10.34
N THR A 192 -11.61 3.72 9.19
CA THR A 192 -12.99 3.29 8.92
C THR A 192 -13.16 1.79 8.97
N SER A 193 -12.08 1.03 8.81
CA SER A 193 -12.11 -0.44 8.82
C SER A 193 -12.34 -1.08 10.20
N PRO A 194 -11.87 -0.52 11.34
CA PRO A 194 -12.15 -1.12 12.65
C PRO A 194 -13.62 -1.04 13.06
N ASP A 195 -14.18 -2.14 13.57
CA ASP A 195 -15.55 -2.17 14.11
C ASP A 195 -15.66 -1.44 15.46
N ASP A 196 -14.58 -1.42 16.25
CA ASP A 196 -14.55 -0.78 17.56
C ASP A 196 -14.40 0.74 17.47
N LEU A 197 -15.39 1.47 18.01
CA LEU A 197 -15.40 2.93 18.02
C LEU A 197 -14.18 3.53 18.73
N ASP A 198 -13.78 2.97 19.87
CA ASP A 198 -12.66 3.52 20.65
C ASP A 198 -11.35 3.42 19.86
N PHE A 199 -11.16 2.32 19.14
CA PHE A 199 -10.05 2.13 18.22
C PHE A 199 -10.11 3.09 17.03
N ARG A 200 -11.27 3.27 16.38
CA ARG A 200 -11.45 4.27 15.30
C ARG A 200 -11.11 5.69 15.78
N LEU A 201 -11.62 6.08 16.95
CA LEU A 201 -11.35 7.37 17.57
C LEU A 201 -9.86 7.51 17.93
N HIS A 202 -9.23 6.47 18.45
CA HIS A 202 -7.80 6.47 18.78
C HIS A 202 -6.93 6.77 17.56
N ILE A 203 -7.07 5.98 16.49
CA ILE A 203 -6.28 6.14 15.25
C ILE A 203 -6.54 7.50 14.61
N ARG A 204 -7.82 7.92 14.52
CA ARG A 204 -8.17 9.23 13.94
C ARG A 204 -7.57 10.38 14.75
N ASN A 205 -7.69 10.36 16.08
CA ASN A 205 -7.13 11.40 16.93
C ASN A 205 -5.60 11.45 16.84
N GLU A 206 -4.94 10.31 16.65
CA GLU A 206 -3.50 10.27 16.41
C GLU A 206 -3.12 10.92 15.08
N PHE A 207 -3.79 10.61 13.97
CA PHE A 207 -3.58 11.32 12.70
C PHE A 207 -3.79 12.83 12.83
N MET A 208 -4.85 13.24 13.55
CA MET A 208 -5.12 14.66 13.81
C MET A 208 -3.99 15.35 14.56
N ARG A 209 -3.38 14.68 15.57
CA ARG A 209 -2.19 15.19 16.28
C ARG A 209 -0.92 15.15 15.44
N CYS A 210 -0.83 14.22 14.48
CA CYS A 210 0.31 14.05 13.59
C CYS A 210 0.35 15.08 12.43
N GLY A 211 -0.55 16.07 12.40
CA GLY A 211 -0.56 17.14 11.40
C GLY A 211 -1.72 17.08 10.40
N LEU A 212 -2.63 16.09 10.51
CA LEU A 212 -3.76 15.98 9.58
C LEU A 212 -4.73 17.17 9.72
N LYS A 213 -4.92 17.68 10.94
CA LYS A 213 -5.84 18.79 11.22
C LYS A 213 -5.46 20.06 10.44
N GLU A 214 -4.18 20.32 10.32
CA GLU A 214 -3.59 21.52 9.69
C GLU A 214 -3.66 21.46 8.16
N ILE A 215 -3.53 20.26 7.57
CA ILE A 215 -3.49 20.07 6.12
C ILE A 215 -4.89 19.90 5.49
N LEU A 216 -5.88 19.37 6.24
CA LEU A 216 -7.25 19.17 5.74
C LEU A 216 -7.88 20.41 5.06
N PRO A 217 -7.79 21.64 5.62
CA PRO A 217 -8.31 22.83 4.95
C PRO A 217 -7.65 23.11 3.60
N GLN A 218 -6.36 22.82 3.46
CA GLN A 218 -5.60 23.04 2.23
C GLN A 218 -5.99 22.01 1.17
N LEU A 219 -6.19 20.74 1.57
CA LEU A 219 -6.64 19.68 0.67
C LEU A 219 -8.02 19.99 0.06
N LYS A 220 -8.93 20.59 0.84
CA LYS A 220 -10.26 21.01 0.37
C LYS A 220 -10.23 22.10 -0.71
N LEU A 221 -9.11 22.79 -0.90
CA LEU A 221 -8.95 23.80 -1.95
C LEU A 221 -8.49 23.20 -3.29
N ILE A 222 -8.02 21.95 -3.29
CA ILE A 222 -7.50 21.26 -4.47
C ILE A 222 -8.68 20.73 -5.28
N LYS A 223 -8.80 21.17 -6.53
CA LYS A 223 -9.86 20.69 -7.43
C LYS A 223 -9.53 19.29 -7.96
N ASN A 224 -10.02 18.25 -7.28
CA ASN A 224 -9.85 16.87 -7.71
C ASN A 224 -10.96 15.97 -7.17
N ASP A 225 -11.81 15.44 -8.06
CA ASP A 225 -12.96 14.62 -7.67
C ASP A 225 -12.59 13.41 -6.81
N ALA A 226 -11.46 12.76 -7.09
CA ALA A 226 -11.02 11.60 -6.32
C ALA A 226 -10.60 11.99 -4.90
N LEU A 227 -9.92 13.13 -4.72
CA LEU A 227 -9.58 13.67 -3.41
C LEU A 227 -10.83 14.11 -2.66
N ASP A 228 -11.75 14.80 -3.33
CA ASP A 228 -13.01 15.25 -2.76
C ASP A 228 -13.86 14.09 -2.23
N ILE A 229 -13.85 12.95 -2.94
CA ILE A 229 -14.48 11.71 -2.46
C ILE A 229 -13.80 11.25 -1.16
N GLN A 230 -12.46 11.16 -1.13
CA GLN A 230 -11.76 10.67 0.07
C GLN A 230 -11.93 11.61 1.28
N LEU A 231 -11.94 12.93 1.07
CA LEU A 231 -12.19 13.90 2.13
C LEU A 231 -13.62 13.79 2.67
N ARG A 232 -14.60 13.56 1.79
CA ARG A 232 -15.99 13.37 2.19
C ARG A 232 -16.19 12.11 3.02
N VAL A 233 -15.64 10.98 2.58
CA VAL A 233 -15.67 9.71 3.32
C VAL A 233 -15.11 9.89 4.74
N PHE A 234 -14.00 10.61 4.87
CA PHE A 234 -13.41 10.89 6.18
C PHE A 234 -14.32 11.71 7.09
N GLU A 235 -14.94 12.77 6.55
CA GLU A 235 -15.82 13.65 7.32
C GLU A 235 -17.14 12.96 7.69
N GLU A 236 -17.74 12.19 6.78
CA GLU A 236 -18.96 11.41 7.02
C GLU A 236 -18.73 10.40 8.15
N HIS A 237 -17.68 9.58 8.07
CA HIS A 237 -17.37 8.63 9.14
C HIS A 237 -16.95 9.29 10.46
N LYS A 238 -16.32 10.47 10.42
CA LYS A 238 -16.03 11.24 11.65
C LYS A 238 -17.33 11.69 12.32
N GLU A 239 -18.33 12.11 11.54
CA GLU A 239 -19.64 12.50 12.07
C GLU A 239 -20.40 11.30 12.64
N GLU A 240 -20.39 10.18 11.93
CA GLU A 240 -20.98 8.92 12.41
C GLU A 240 -20.36 8.47 13.74
N ASP A 241 -19.04 8.51 13.87
CA ASP A 241 -18.33 8.19 15.12
C ASP A 241 -18.71 9.13 16.27
N MET A 242 -18.93 10.42 15.97
CA MET A 242 -19.35 11.40 16.98
C MET A 242 -20.79 11.15 17.44
N ILE A 243 -21.68 10.75 16.53
CA ILE A 243 -23.06 10.37 16.85
C ILE A 243 -23.07 9.09 17.70
N GLU A 244 -22.31 8.06 17.32
CA GLU A 244 -22.19 6.82 18.11
C GLU A 244 -21.65 7.12 19.52
N PHE A 245 -20.61 7.95 19.61
CA PHE A 245 -20.04 8.37 20.90
C PHE A 245 -21.05 9.14 21.77
N ALA A 246 -21.83 10.05 21.17
CA ALA A 246 -22.86 10.79 21.89
C ALA A 246 -23.95 9.86 22.44
N HIS A 247 -24.40 8.87 21.67
CA HIS A 247 -25.35 7.86 22.14
C HIS A 247 -24.79 7.05 23.32
N ARG A 248 -23.52 6.58 23.25
CA ARG A 248 -22.88 5.89 24.39
C ARG A 248 -22.87 6.76 25.66
N LEU A 249 -22.63 8.07 25.53
CA LEU A 249 -22.67 8.99 26.68
C LEU A 249 -24.07 9.17 27.26
N GLU A 250 -25.10 9.22 26.41
CA GLU A 250 -26.50 9.31 26.85
C GLU A 250 -26.94 8.04 27.59
N ASP A 251 -26.55 6.86 27.10
CA ASP A 251 -26.80 5.58 27.74
C ASP A 251 -26.17 5.55 29.14
N ILE A 252 -24.88 5.89 29.26
CA ILE A 252 -24.18 5.99 30.55
C ILE A 252 -24.89 6.97 31.50
N ARG A 253 -25.28 8.15 31.00
CA ARG A 253 -25.99 9.14 31.83
C ARG A 253 -27.30 8.57 32.36
N SER A 254 -28.04 7.85 31.53
CA SER A 254 -29.31 7.22 31.92
C SER A 254 -29.14 6.14 32.98
N GLU A 255 -28.06 5.35 32.91
CA GLU A 255 -27.72 4.33 33.91
C GLU A 255 -27.30 4.95 35.26
N VAL A 256 -26.56 6.06 35.21
CA VAL A 256 -26.08 6.76 36.42
C VAL A 256 -27.19 7.56 37.11
N GLU A 257 -28.20 8.02 36.37
CA GLU A 257 -29.34 8.78 36.92
C GLU A 257 -30.39 7.86 37.59
N TYR A 258 -30.39 6.55 37.28
CA TYR A 258 -31.19 5.52 37.95
C TYR A 258 -30.31 4.42 38.58
N PRO A 259 -29.50 4.74 39.62
CA PRO A 259 -28.79 3.70 40.35
C PRO A 259 -29.86 2.85 41.05
N PHE A 260 -29.95 1.55 40.69
CA PHE A 260 -30.88 0.61 41.31
C PHE A 260 -30.97 0.84 42.83
N PRO A 261 -32.17 0.92 43.43
CA PRO A 261 -32.27 0.94 44.88
C PRO A 261 -31.71 -0.38 45.40
N VAL A 262 -30.55 -0.30 46.08
CA VAL A 262 -29.94 -1.41 46.79
C VAL A 262 -31.02 -2.02 47.70
N ARG A 263 -31.45 -3.25 47.38
CA ARG A 263 -32.30 -4.06 48.25
C ARG A 263 -31.44 -4.92 49.16
#